data_AF-A0A7G2JWI2-F1
#
_entry.id   AF-A0A7G2JWI2-F1
#
_cell.length_a   1.000
_cell.length_b   1.000
_cell.length_c   1.000
_cell.angle_alpha   90.00
_cell.angle_beta   90.00
_cell.angle_gamma   90.00
#
_symmetry.space_group_name_H-M   'P 1'
#
loop_
_entity.id
_entity.type
_entity.pdbx_description
1 polymer ?
#
loop_
_entity_poly.entity_id
_entity_poly.type
_entity_poly.pdbx_seq_one_letter_code
_entity_poly.pdbx_strand_id
1 'polypeptide(L)'
;INPESHRVVNLTYQGKPVDPKAEFLIATNNYRAYGNKFPGTGDQHIVYASPDESRQILADYIKATSEKEGSVNPNADKNWRFVPITGNDKLDVRFETSPSEQAAKFIAEKAQYPMKQVGTDEVGFAVYQIDLSK
;
A
#
# COMPACT_ATOMS: atom_id res chain seq x y z
N ILE A 1 -14.34 12.89 13.70
CA ILE A 1 -12.89 12.77 13.44
C ILE A 1 -12.18 13.43 14.63
N ASN A 2 -11.18 12.79 15.25
CA ASN A 2 -10.44 13.38 16.38
C ASN A 2 -9.42 14.40 15.83
N PRO A 3 -9.53 15.71 16.15
CA PRO A 3 -8.64 16.75 15.63
C PRO A 3 -7.17 16.57 16.04
N GLU A 4 -6.92 16.01 17.22
CA GLU A 4 -5.58 15.80 17.78
C GLU A 4 -4.92 14.50 17.30
N SER A 5 -5.54 13.80 16.35
CA SER A 5 -5.06 12.52 15.87
C SER A 5 -3.90 12.68 14.88
N HIS A 6 -2.66 12.45 15.34
CA HIS A 6 -1.47 12.35 14.49
C HIS A 6 -1.06 10.88 14.27
N ARG A 7 -1.46 10.29 13.14
CA ARG A 7 -1.23 8.84 12.86
C ARG A 7 -0.07 8.57 11.92
N VAL A 8 0.33 9.57 11.13
CA VAL A 8 1.47 9.49 10.22
C VAL A 8 2.68 10.08 10.92
N VAL A 9 3.76 9.31 11.00
CA VAL A 9 5.04 9.73 11.59
C VAL A 9 6.18 9.44 10.63
N ASN A 10 7.28 10.17 10.75
CA ASN A 10 8.48 9.98 9.93
C ASN A 10 8.21 9.98 8.42
N LEU A 11 7.32 10.87 7.95
CA LEU A 11 7.03 11.03 6.53
C LEU A 11 8.28 11.57 5.81
N THR A 12 8.76 10.83 4.82
CA THR A 12 9.92 11.22 4.02
C THR A 12 9.62 11.19 2.53
N TYR A 13 10.28 12.06 1.78
CA TYR A 13 10.37 12.02 0.32
C TYR A 13 11.84 11.98 -0.09
N GLN A 14 12.22 11.01 -0.93
CA GLN A 14 13.62 10.78 -1.34
C GLN A 14 14.60 10.68 -0.16
N GLY A 15 14.16 10.01 0.92
CA GLY A 15 14.96 9.80 2.13
C GLY A 15 15.09 11.02 3.05
N LYS A 16 14.45 12.16 2.75
CA LYS A 16 14.46 13.37 3.59
C LYS A 16 13.09 13.62 4.20
N PRO A 17 13.00 14.15 5.44
CA PRO A 17 11.72 14.58 6.01
C PRO A 17 11.00 15.54 5.07
N VAL A 18 9.69 15.36 4.92
CA VAL A 18 8.87 16.28 4.11
C VAL A 18 8.77 17.63 4.81
N ASP A 19 9.14 18.69 4.11
CA ASP A 19 8.86 20.07 4.54
C ASP A 19 7.34 20.31 4.41
N PRO A 20 6.64 20.74 5.47
CA PRO A 20 5.22 21.08 5.41
C PRO A 20 4.85 22.15 4.39
N LYS A 21 5.82 22.93 3.90
CA LYS A 21 5.63 23.96 2.87
C LYS A 21 6.00 23.51 1.46
N ALA A 22 6.52 22.28 1.30
CA ALA A 22 6.87 21.78 -0.03
C ALA A 22 5.61 21.54 -0.86
N GLU A 23 5.72 21.87 -2.15
CA GLU A 23 4.68 21.59 -3.15
C GLU A 23 5.02 20.29 -3.88
N PHE A 24 4.01 19.45 -4.08
CA PHE A 24 4.15 18.17 -4.76
C PHE A 24 3.16 18.05 -5.92
N LEU A 25 3.65 17.53 -7.04
CA LEU A 25 2.78 16.99 -8.08
C LEU A 25 2.44 15.54 -7.74
N ILE A 26 1.16 15.26 -7.55
CA ILE A 26 0.67 13.92 -7.19
C ILE A 26 -0.08 13.33 -8.39
N ALA A 27 0.41 12.21 -8.91
CA ALA A 27 -0.32 11.43 -9.90
C ALA A 27 -1.40 10.59 -9.19
N THR A 28 -2.66 10.74 -9.62
CA THR A 28 -3.78 9.98 -9.04
C THR A 28 -4.92 9.83 -10.05
N ASN A 29 -5.94 9.05 -9.71
CA ASN A 29 -7.12 8.87 -10.55
C ASN A 29 -8.13 10.01 -10.39
N ASN A 30 -9.03 10.15 -11.35
CA ASN A 30 -10.08 11.18 -11.36
C ASN A 30 -10.93 11.18 -10.08
N TYR A 31 -11.29 10.01 -9.54
CA TYR A 31 -12.08 9.92 -8.31
C TYR A 31 -11.41 10.64 -7.12
N ARG A 32 -10.10 10.45 -6.92
CA ARG A 32 -9.35 11.13 -5.86
C ARG A 32 -9.11 12.60 -6.18
N ALA A 33 -8.75 12.90 -7.43
CA ALA A 33 -8.38 14.24 -7.87
C ALA A 33 -9.56 15.23 -7.80
N TYR A 34 -10.75 14.83 -8.27
CA TYR A 34 -11.94 15.69 -8.30
C TYR A 34 -12.82 15.57 -7.06
N GLY A 35 -12.61 14.54 -6.23
CA GLY A 35 -13.56 14.15 -5.19
C GLY A 35 -13.78 15.15 -4.06
N ASN A 36 -12.94 16.19 -3.90
CA ASN A 36 -12.96 17.19 -2.80
C ASN A 36 -13.04 16.60 -1.37
N LYS A 37 -12.91 15.29 -1.23
CA LYS A 37 -12.95 14.52 0.03
C LYS A 37 -11.56 14.32 0.62
N PHE A 38 -10.53 14.56 -0.16
CA PHE A 38 -9.13 14.38 0.24
C PHE A 38 -8.45 15.75 0.35
N PRO A 39 -7.60 15.98 1.35
CA PRO A 39 -6.84 17.23 1.44
C PRO A 39 -6.01 17.48 0.18
N GLY A 40 -5.99 18.73 -0.29
CA GLY A 40 -5.23 19.14 -1.47
C GLY A 40 -5.79 18.63 -2.81
N THR A 41 -7.05 18.20 -2.85
CA THR A 41 -7.74 17.83 -4.11
C THR A 41 -8.87 18.79 -4.47
N GLY A 42 -9.54 18.56 -5.60
CA GLY A 42 -10.52 19.45 -6.20
C GLY A 42 -10.05 20.11 -7.49
N ASP A 43 -11.00 20.58 -8.30
CA ASP A 43 -10.76 21.18 -9.63
C ASP A 43 -9.66 22.24 -9.63
N GLN A 44 -9.62 23.08 -8.58
CA GLN A 44 -8.62 24.14 -8.40
C GLN A 44 -7.17 23.64 -8.19
N HIS A 45 -6.99 22.37 -7.83
CA HIS A 45 -5.69 21.73 -7.64
C HIS A 45 -5.28 20.86 -8.84
N ILE A 46 -6.10 20.78 -9.89
CA ILE A 46 -5.80 20.01 -11.09
C ILE A 46 -4.88 20.83 -12.00
N VAL A 47 -3.62 20.40 -12.10
CA VAL A 47 -2.66 21.00 -13.04
C VAL A 47 -2.61 20.30 -14.40
N TYR A 48 -3.04 19.04 -14.46
CA TYR A 48 -3.11 18.24 -15.70
C TYR A 48 -4.15 17.13 -15.55
N ALA A 49 -5.04 17.01 -16.53
CA ALA A 49 -6.03 15.94 -16.61
C ALA A 49 -5.77 15.10 -17.87
N SER A 50 -5.20 13.91 -17.70
CA SER A 50 -4.96 12.99 -18.82
C SER A 50 -6.30 12.43 -19.35
N PRO A 51 -6.48 12.30 -20.68
CA PRO A 51 -7.62 11.58 -21.24
C PRO A 51 -7.48 10.05 -21.09
N ASP A 52 -6.28 9.56 -20.78
CA ASP A 52 -5.99 8.13 -20.71
C ASP A 52 -6.59 7.49 -19.46
N GLU A 53 -7.27 6.36 -19.64
CA GLU A 53 -7.75 5.56 -18.53
C GLU A 53 -6.58 4.92 -17.77
N SER A 54 -6.74 4.75 -16.45
CA SER A 54 -5.71 4.09 -15.62
C SER A 54 -5.33 2.69 -16.12
N ARG A 55 -6.27 1.97 -16.77
CA ARG A 55 -5.99 0.66 -17.37
C ARG A 55 -5.10 0.78 -18.60
N GLN A 56 -5.32 1.78 -19.44
CA GLN A 56 -4.50 2.03 -20.63
C GLN A 56 -3.08 2.41 -20.22
N ILE A 57 -2.95 3.34 -19.26
CA ILE A 57 -1.65 3.74 -18.69
C ILE A 57 -0.90 2.51 -18.14
N LEU A 58 -1.59 1.64 -17.39
CA LEU A 58 -0.97 0.42 -16.84
C LEU A 58 -0.57 -0.57 -17.94
N ALA A 59 -1.40 -0.79 -18.95
CA ALA A 59 -1.10 -1.68 -20.07
C ALA A 59 0.11 -1.19 -20.86
N ASP A 60 0.17 0.11 -21.16
CA ASP A 60 1.29 0.72 -21.88
C ASP A 60 2.59 0.65 -21.06
N TYR A 61 2.52 0.87 -19.74
CA TYR A 61 3.65 0.67 -18.85
C TYR A 61 4.15 -0.78 -18.85
N ILE A 62 3.24 -1.76 -18.72
CA ILE A 62 3.61 -3.18 -18.73
C ILE A 62 4.26 -3.55 -20.07
N LYS A 63 3.70 -3.10 -21.19
CA LYS A 63 4.25 -3.34 -22.53
C LYS A 63 5.66 -2.76 -22.65
N ALA A 64 5.81 -1.45 -22.43
CA ALA A 64 7.10 -0.77 -22.59
C ALA A 64 8.18 -1.33 -21.66
N THR A 65 7.82 -1.65 -20.42
CA THR A 65 8.76 -2.23 -19.44
C THR A 65 9.14 -3.66 -19.84
N SER A 66 8.19 -4.48 -20.29
CA SER A 66 8.48 -5.85 -20.71
C SER A 66 9.31 -5.91 -21.99
N GLU A 67 9.09 -5.00 -22.95
CA GLU A 67 9.92 -4.87 -24.16
C GLU A 67 11.37 -4.50 -23.83
N LYS A 68 11.58 -3.67 -22.81
CA LYS A 68 12.90 -3.18 -22.41
C LYS A 68 13.64 -4.11 -21.42
N GLU A 69 12.92 -4.64 -20.45
CA GLU A 69 13.48 -5.32 -19.26
C GLU A 69 13.07 -6.81 -19.19
N GLY A 70 12.30 -7.29 -20.18
CA GLY A 70 11.82 -8.66 -20.29
C GLY A 70 10.58 -8.97 -19.44
N SER A 71 10.38 -8.25 -18.34
CA SER A 71 9.18 -8.37 -17.48
C SER A 71 9.02 -7.16 -16.57
N VAL A 72 7.80 -6.97 -16.05
CA VAL A 72 7.56 -6.03 -14.95
C VAL A 72 7.93 -6.68 -13.62
N ASN A 73 8.59 -5.93 -12.74
CA ASN A 73 8.83 -6.32 -11.36
C ASN A 73 7.71 -5.77 -10.43
N PRO A 74 6.79 -6.62 -9.93
CA PRO A 74 5.70 -6.17 -9.06
C PRO A 74 6.08 -6.15 -7.57
N ASN A 75 7.36 -6.35 -7.21
CA ASN A 75 7.76 -6.40 -5.81
C ASN A 75 7.52 -5.05 -5.11
N ALA A 76 6.89 -5.10 -3.93
CA ALA A 76 6.72 -3.94 -3.07
C ALA A 76 8.09 -3.46 -2.52
N ASP A 77 8.28 -2.15 -2.52
CA ASP A 77 9.48 -1.46 -2.01
C ASP A 77 9.47 -1.26 -0.47
N LYS A 78 8.36 -1.60 0.19
CA LYS A 78 8.14 -1.44 1.64
C LYS A 78 8.31 0.01 2.11
N ASN A 79 7.90 0.98 1.29
CA ASN A 79 8.05 2.42 1.55
C ASN A 79 7.16 3.01 2.67
N TRP A 80 6.27 2.22 3.29
CA TRP A 80 5.57 2.57 4.52
C TRP A 80 5.37 1.34 5.41
N ARG A 81 5.21 1.55 6.71
CA ARG A 81 4.86 0.51 7.68
C ARG A 81 4.00 1.06 8.81
N PHE A 82 3.29 0.19 9.50
CA PHE A 82 2.72 0.51 10.80
C PHE A 82 3.85 0.68 11.82
N VAL A 83 3.69 1.69 12.68
CA VAL A 83 4.44 1.79 13.93
C VAL A 83 4.00 0.63 14.82
N PRO A 84 4.92 -0.01 15.57
CA PRO A 84 4.56 -1.04 16.54
C PRO A 84 3.39 -0.62 17.43
N ILE A 85 2.32 -1.40 17.41
CA ILE A 85 1.14 -1.18 18.24
C ILE A 85 1.41 -1.86 19.58
N THR A 86 1.66 -1.06 20.62
CA THR A 86 1.99 -1.53 21.97
C THR A 86 0.81 -1.40 22.93
N GLY A 87 0.80 -2.20 24.01
CA GLY A 87 -0.19 -2.11 25.08
C GLY A 87 -1.59 -2.62 24.72
N ASN A 88 -1.74 -3.39 23.64
CA ASN A 88 -3.00 -4.01 23.26
C ASN A 88 -2.89 -5.53 23.28
N ASP A 89 -3.01 -6.11 24.49
CA ASP A 89 -2.89 -7.56 24.74
C ASP A 89 -3.99 -8.40 24.05
N LYS A 90 -4.93 -7.76 23.37
CA LYS A 90 -6.04 -8.39 22.63
C LYS A 90 -5.93 -8.23 21.11
N LEU A 91 -4.86 -7.62 20.59
CA LEU A 91 -4.73 -7.40 19.16
C LEU A 91 -4.56 -8.73 18.43
N ASP A 92 -5.62 -9.16 17.75
CA ASP A 92 -5.64 -10.36 16.93
C ASP A 92 -6.11 -10.01 15.52
N VAL A 93 -5.15 -9.76 14.64
CA VAL A 93 -5.41 -9.40 13.24
C VAL A 93 -5.06 -10.61 12.38
N ARG A 94 -6.04 -11.06 11.62
CA ARG A 94 -5.93 -12.26 10.78
C ARG A 94 -6.36 -11.94 9.35
N PHE A 95 -5.75 -12.64 8.39
CA PHE A 95 -6.06 -12.55 6.97
C PHE A 95 -6.13 -13.95 6.35
N GLU A 96 -7.01 -14.10 5.38
CA GLU A 96 -7.14 -15.31 4.56
C GLU A 96 -6.30 -15.20 3.29
N THR A 97 -5.72 -16.32 2.86
CA THR A 97 -4.96 -16.43 1.62
C THR A 97 -4.98 -17.87 1.11
N SER A 98 -4.48 -18.09 -0.11
CA SER A 98 -4.36 -19.43 -0.71
C SER A 98 -3.67 -20.39 0.27
N PRO A 99 -4.19 -21.62 0.45
CA PRO A 99 -3.58 -22.63 1.33
C PRO A 99 -2.37 -23.34 0.69
N SER A 100 -1.90 -22.87 -0.47
CA SER A 100 -0.82 -23.52 -1.21
C SER A 100 0.54 -23.35 -0.55
N GLU A 101 1.43 -24.32 -0.75
CA GLU A 101 2.83 -24.21 -0.33
C GLU A 101 3.53 -23.00 -0.96
N GLN A 102 3.15 -22.63 -2.19
CA GLN A 102 3.69 -21.46 -2.88
C GLN A 102 3.34 -20.17 -2.12
N ALA A 103 2.09 -20.03 -1.66
CA ALA A 103 1.69 -18.89 -0.84
C ALA A 103 2.42 -18.87 0.51
N ALA A 104 2.56 -20.04 1.16
CA ALA A 104 3.30 -20.15 2.42
C ALA A 104 4.78 -19.72 2.27
N LYS A 105 5.46 -20.18 1.21
CA LYS A 105 6.84 -19.75 0.89
C LYS A 105 6.92 -18.26 0.61
N PHE A 106 5.99 -17.72 -0.19
CA PHE A 106 5.95 -16.29 -0.48
C PHE A 106 5.82 -15.45 0.80
N ILE A 107 4.94 -15.85 1.72
CA ILE A 107 4.77 -15.16 3.01
C ILE A 107 6.06 -15.23 3.83
N ALA A 108 6.66 -16.43 3.97
CA ALA A 108 7.89 -16.61 4.73
C ALA A 108 9.05 -15.74 4.20
N GLU A 109 9.14 -15.57 2.88
CA GLU A 109 10.23 -14.81 2.23
C GLU A 109 9.97 -13.31 2.15
N LYS A 110 8.71 -12.89 1.96
CA LYS A 110 8.38 -11.52 1.54
C LYS A 110 7.61 -10.72 2.58
N ALA A 111 7.03 -11.36 3.59
CA ALA A 111 6.23 -10.67 4.60
C ALA A 111 7.00 -9.48 5.21
N GLN A 112 6.27 -8.38 5.40
CA GLN A 112 6.83 -7.17 6.01
C GLN A 112 6.78 -7.22 7.54
N TYR A 113 5.91 -8.06 8.09
CA TYR A 113 5.70 -8.26 9.51
C TYR A 113 5.82 -9.75 9.81
N PRO A 114 6.11 -10.14 11.06
CA PRO A 114 6.02 -11.55 11.45
C PRO A 114 4.59 -12.04 11.23
N MET A 115 4.48 -13.19 10.56
CA MET A 115 3.21 -13.82 10.26
C MET A 115 3.27 -15.29 10.65
N LYS A 116 2.17 -15.81 11.20
CA LYS A 116 2.03 -17.21 11.58
C LYS A 116 0.72 -17.75 11.03
N GLN A 117 0.76 -18.89 10.34
CA GLN A 117 -0.47 -19.60 10.01
C GLN A 117 -1.10 -20.15 11.30
N VAL A 118 -2.36 -19.80 11.53
CA VAL A 118 -3.13 -20.20 12.72
C VAL A 118 -4.21 -21.22 12.42
N GLY A 119 -4.46 -21.50 11.13
CA GLY A 119 -5.34 -22.59 10.72
C GLY A 119 -5.75 -22.48 9.26
N THR A 120 -6.90 -23.07 8.97
CA THR A 120 -7.64 -22.99 7.73
C THR A 120 -9.09 -22.66 8.07
N ASP A 121 -9.74 -21.81 7.28
CA ASP A 121 -11.15 -21.50 7.46
C ASP A 121 -12.06 -22.64 6.95
N GLU A 122 -13.38 -22.43 7.04
CA GLU A 122 -14.38 -23.43 6.65
C GLU A 122 -14.44 -23.69 5.13
N VAL A 123 -13.93 -22.78 4.31
CA VAL A 123 -13.94 -22.88 2.84
C VAL A 123 -12.58 -23.29 2.26
N GLY A 124 -11.56 -23.48 3.11
CA GLY A 124 -10.26 -24.02 2.76
C GLY A 124 -9.14 -22.99 2.59
N PHE A 125 -9.33 -21.71 2.90
CA PHE A 125 -8.25 -20.72 2.89
C PHE A 125 -7.36 -20.85 4.12
N ALA A 126 -6.05 -20.68 3.95
CA ALA A 126 -5.15 -20.59 5.08
C ALA A 126 -5.35 -19.25 5.81
N VAL A 127 -5.46 -19.30 7.13
CA VAL A 127 -5.60 -18.12 7.98
C VAL A 127 -4.26 -17.79 8.61
N TYR A 128 -3.76 -16.59 8.35
CA TYR A 128 -2.51 -16.08 8.93
C TYR A 128 -2.80 -14.97 9.92
N GLN A 129 -2.20 -15.06 11.10
CA GLN A 129 -2.13 -13.97 12.07
C GLN A 129 -0.90 -13.11 11.78
N ILE A 130 -1.08 -11.78 11.82
CA ILE A 130 0.00 -10.80 11.72
C ILE A 130 0.37 -10.27 13.12
N ASP A 131 1.66 -10.13 13.41
CA ASP A 131 2.15 -9.44 14.60
C ASP A 131 2.49 -7.99 14.28
N LEU A 132 1.61 -7.07 14.68
CA LEU A 132 1.79 -5.62 14.53
C LEU A 132 2.46 -4.96 15.75
N SER A 133 2.89 -5.75 16.74
CA SER A 133 3.68 -5.25 17.87
C SER A 133 5.17 -5.08 17.53
N LYS A 134 5.57 -5.44 16.31
CA LYS A 134 6.96 -5.49 15.81
C LYS A 134 7.23 -4.53 14.67
#